data_AF-A0A7D5RTI0-F1
#
_entry.id   AF-A0A7D5RTI0-F1
#
_cell.length_a   1.000
_cell.length_b   1.000
_cell.length_c   1.000
_cell.angle_alpha   90.00
_cell.angle_beta   90.00
_cell.angle_gamma   90.00
#
_symmetry.space_group_name_H-M   'P 1'
#
loop_
_entity.id
_entity.type
_entity.pdbx_description
1 polymer ?
#
loop_
_entity_poly.entity_id
_entity_poly.type
_entity_poly.pdbx_seq_one_letter_code
_entity_poly.pdbx_strand_id
1 'polypeptide(L)'
;MQFTVTIVSEEPTTIENIMTALLQELRIHDLELIEQDNTIIIHRNPKVSSISKVVPADTNVSDVTNADIVTKVFRLNTLEADRAAIILKPMVSATAIVEVLKETNHLIITDLASNVREISAL
;
A
#
# COMPACT_ATOMS: atom_id res chain seq x y z
N MET A 1 -18.76 -16.74 8.09
CA MET A 1 -17.39 -17.13 8.49
C MET A 1 -17.14 -16.55 9.86
N GLN A 2 -16.56 -17.31 10.78
CA GLN A 2 -16.36 -16.91 12.17
C GLN A 2 -14.90 -17.19 12.52
N PHE A 3 -14.19 -16.19 13.01
CA PHE A 3 -12.80 -16.30 13.43
C PHE A 3 -12.61 -15.52 14.74
N THR A 4 -11.58 -15.87 15.50
CA THR A 4 -11.32 -15.33 16.83
C THR A 4 -10.05 -14.51 16.79
N VAL A 5 -10.15 -13.25 17.22
CA VAL A 5 -9.01 -12.34 17.37
C VAL A 5 -8.58 -12.35 18.83
N THR A 6 -7.29 -12.58 19.09
CA THR A 6 -6.70 -12.48 20.44
C THR A 6 -5.56 -11.48 20.40
N ILE A 7 -5.70 -10.37 21.13
CA ILE A 7 -4.68 -9.34 21.27
C ILE A 7 -4.15 -9.43 22.71
N VAL A 8 -2.84 -9.62 22.85
CA VAL A 8 -2.15 -9.69 24.15
C VAL A 8 -1.15 -8.55 24.21
N SER A 9 -1.18 -7.78 25.30
CA SER A 9 -0.22 -6.72 25.58
C SER A 9 0.52 -7.03 26.87
N GLU A 10 1.85 -7.05 26.82
CA GLU A 10 2.70 -7.29 28.00
C GLU A 10 2.90 -6.02 28.83
N GLU A 11 2.73 -4.84 28.21
CA GLU A 11 2.86 -3.53 28.84
C GLU A 11 1.61 -2.66 28.61
N PRO A 12 1.38 -1.60 29.40
CA PRO A 12 0.33 -0.63 29.13
C PRO A 12 0.51 -0.03 27.73
N THR A 13 -0.52 -0.13 26.90
CA THR A 13 -0.47 0.30 25.50
C THR A 13 -1.56 1.33 25.22
N THR A 14 -1.37 2.14 24.17
CA THR A 14 -2.32 3.18 23.78
C THR A 14 -3.47 2.59 22.95
N ILE A 15 -4.60 3.31 22.90
CA ILE A 15 -5.74 2.94 22.05
C ILE A 15 -5.30 2.87 20.58
N GLU A 16 -4.43 3.77 20.13
CA GLU A 16 -3.90 3.76 18.76
C GLU A 16 -3.12 2.47 18.44
N ASN A 17 -2.31 1.97 19.37
CA ASN A 17 -1.58 0.72 19.19
C ASN A 17 -2.53 -0.49 19.15
N ILE A 18 -3.56 -0.51 19.99
CA ILE A 18 -4.59 -1.56 19.98
C ILE A 18 -5.36 -1.54 18.66
N MET A 19 -5.75 -0.35 18.20
CA MET A 19 -6.45 -0.19 16.92
C MET A 19 -5.58 -0.60 15.75
N THR A 20 -4.28 -0.31 15.81
CA THR A 20 -3.30 -0.75 14.81
C THR A 20 -3.19 -2.27 14.77
N ALA A 21 -3.11 -2.94 15.93
CA ALA A 21 -3.05 -4.40 16.01
C ALA A 21 -4.35 -5.05 15.48
N LEU A 22 -5.52 -4.49 15.82
CA LEU A 22 -6.80 -4.95 15.30
C LEU A 22 -6.88 -4.80 13.77
N LEU A 23 -6.48 -3.65 13.22
CA LEU A 23 -6.44 -3.41 11.77
C LEU A 23 -5.52 -4.38 11.03
N GLN A 24 -4.37 -4.71 11.63
CA GLN A 24 -3.44 -5.70 11.07
C GLN A 24 -4.07 -7.09 11.01
N GLU A 25 -4.74 -7.53 12.07
CA GLU A 25 -5.42 -8.81 12.10
C GLU A 25 -6.55 -8.86 11.06
N LEU A 26 -7.37 -7.81 10.96
CA LEU A 26 -8.42 -7.73 9.93
C LEU A 26 -7.86 -7.87 8.51
N ARG A 27 -6.74 -7.20 8.22
CA ARG A 27 -6.07 -7.28 6.92
C ARG A 27 -5.55 -8.69 6.60
N ILE A 28 -5.04 -9.43 7.58
CA ILE A 28 -4.61 -10.83 7.40
C ILE A 28 -5.78 -11.72 6.95
N HIS A 29 -7.01 -11.38 7.33
CA HIS A 29 -8.22 -12.13 6.99
C HIS A 29 -9.03 -11.52 5.83
N ASP A 30 -8.43 -10.64 5.03
CA ASP A 30 -9.07 -9.93 3.91
C ASP A 30 -10.30 -9.10 4.34
N LEU A 31 -10.22 -8.49 5.52
CA LEU A 31 -11.25 -7.62 6.09
C LEU A 31 -10.75 -6.18 6.20
N GLU A 32 -11.66 -5.24 6.00
CA GLU A 32 -11.39 -3.80 6.05
C GLU A 32 -12.45 -3.07 6.87
N LEU A 33 -12.08 -1.92 7.42
CA LEU A 33 -12.99 -1.01 8.12
C LEU A 33 -13.52 0.06 7.16
N ILE A 34 -14.82 0.29 7.16
CA ILE A 34 -15.46 1.45 6.54
C ILE A 34 -16.11 2.26 7.65
N GLU A 35 -15.81 3.56 7.70
CA GLU A 35 -16.53 4.50 8.54
C GLU A 35 -17.75 5.03 7.77
N GLN A 36 -18.94 4.83 8.33
CA GLN A 36 -20.19 5.32 7.77
C GLN A 36 -21.07 5.84 8.91
N ASP A 37 -21.49 7.09 8.81
CA ASP A 37 -22.44 7.71 9.76
C ASP A 37 -22.02 7.49 11.23
N ASN A 38 -20.75 7.78 11.54
CA ASN A 38 -20.16 7.64 12.88
C ASN A 38 -20.15 6.18 13.42
N THR A 39 -20.28 5.21 12.52
CA THR A 39 -20.25 3.77 12.79
C THR A 39 -19.12 3.12 12.00
N ILE A 40 -18.38 2.22 12.65
CA ILE A 40 -17.33 1.43 12.01
C ILE A 40 -17.93 0.09 11.57
N ILE A 41 -17.87 -0.17 10.27
CA ILE A 41 -18.35 -1.40 9.64
C ILE A 41 -17.16 -2.24 9.20
N ILE A 42 -17.05 -3.46 9.71
CA ILE A 42 -16.09 -4.46 9.21
C ILE A 42 -16.73 -5.17 8.03
N HIS A 43 -16.08 -5.10 6.87
CA HIS A 43 -16.54 -5.76 5.67
C HIS A 43 -15.45 -6.65 5.09
N ARG A 44 -15.87 -7.70 4.40
CA ARG A 44 -14.97 -8.56 3.64
C ARG A 44 -14.73 -7.92 2.30
N ASN A 45 -13.46 -7.76 1.94
CA ASN A 45 -13.09 -7.29 0.62
C ASN A 45 -12.97 -8.51 -0.33
N PRO A 46 -13.95 -8.80 -1.22
CA PRO A 46 -13.86 -9.99 -2.07
C PRO A 46 -12.94 -9.79 -3.29
N LYS A 47 -12.45 -8.57 -3.53
CA LYS A 47 -11.56 -8.21 -4.64
C LYS A 47 -10.90 -6.89 -4.30
N VAL A 48 -9.57 -6.88 -4.15
CA VAL A 48 -8.67 -5.70 -4.33
C VAL A 48 -9.43 -4.52 -4.97
N SER A 49 -9.94 -3.59 -4.16
CA SER A 49 -10.76 -2.46 -4.63
C SER A 49 -10.45 -1.15 -3.93
N SER A 50 -9.20 -0.91 -3.54
CA SER A 50 -8.70 0.44 -3.72
C SER A 50 -8.60 0.63 -5.23
N ILE A 51 -9.57 1.34 -5.82
CA ILE A 51 -9.43 1.88 -7.17
C ILE A 51 -8.08 2.58 -7.15
N SER A 52 -7.09 1.98 -7.80
CA SER A 52 -5.77 2.58 -7.97
C SER A 52 -6.03 3.94 -8.56
N LYS A 53 -5.87 4.99 -7.76
CA LYS A 53 -5.91 6.35 -8.27
C LYS A 53 -4.67 6.44 -9.14
N VAL A 54 -4.86 6.38 -10.46
CA VAL A 54 -3.76 6.57 -11.41
C VAL A 54 -3.37 8.02 -11.30
N VAL A 55 -2.27 8.27 -10.57
CA VAL A 55 -1.75 9.61 -10.37
C VAL A 55 -0.78 9.90 -11.52
N PRO A 56 -1.02 10.94 -12.35
CA PRO A 56 -0.06 11.36 -13.38
C PRO A 56 1.29 11.71 -12.75
N ALA A 57 2.38 11.55 -13.50
CA ALA A 57 3.76 11.72 -13.03
C ALA A 57 4.04 13.04 -12.28
N ASP A 58 3.24 14.08 -12.56
CA ASP A 58 3.44 15.45 -12.08
C ASP A 58 2.58 15.84 -10.86
N THR A 59 1.78 14.92 -10.30
CA THR A 59 0.91 15.25 -9.16
C THR A 59 1.62 14.93 -7.84
N ASN A 60 1.79 15.95 -7.00
CA ASN A 60 2.30 15.79 -5.64
C ASN A 60 1.39 14.82 -4.87
N VAL A 61 1.98 13.77 -4.30
CA VAL A 61 1.33 12.72 -3.50
C VAL A 61 0.95 13.24 -2.10
N SER A 62 0.38 14.45 -2.04
CA SER A 62 0.09 15.18 -0.80
C SER A 62 -1.30 14.89 -0.25
N ASP A 63 -2.20 14.31 -1.06
CA ASP A 63 -3.60 14.00 -0.68
C ASP A 63 -3.86 12.50 -0.48
N VAL A 64 -2.80 11.71 -0.28
CA VAL A 64 -2.86 10.26 -0.14
C VAL A 64 -2.23 9.88 1.19
N THR A 65 -2.97 9.15 2.02
CA THR A 65 -2.43 8.72 3.32
C THR A 65 -1.26 7.77 3.09
N ASN A 66 -0.26 7.79 3.98
CA ASN A 66 0.93 6.95 3.82
C ASN A 66 0.60 5.45 3.72
N ALA A 67 -0.56 5.03 4.24
CA ALA A 67 -1.03 3.65 4.26
C ALA A 67 -1.81 3.25 2.99
N ASP A 68 -2.14 4.19 2.11
CA ASP A 68 -2.92 3.89 0.91
C ASP A 68 -2.06 3.14 -0.12
N ILE A 69 -2.66 2.20 -0.84
CA ILE A 69 -2.04 1.53 -1.98
C ILE A 69 -2.19 2.41 -3.23
N VAL A 70 -1.07 2.75 -3.85
CA VAL A 70 -1.01 3.57 -5.07
C VAL A 70 -0.30 2.82 -6.17
N THR A 71 -0.74 3.04 -7.41
CA THR A 71 -0.02 2.59 -8.60
C THR A 71 0.61 3.80 -9.28
N LYS A 72 1.93 3.83 -9.42
CA LYS A 72 2.67 4.89 -10.10
C LYS A 72 3.46 4.32 -11.26
N VAL A 73 3.42 5.05 -12.38
CA VAL A 73 4.21 4.75 -13.58
C VAL A 73 5.41 5.69 -13.62
N PHE A 74 6.60 5.12 -13.62
CA PHE A 74 7.87 5.83 -13.73
C PHE A 74 8.39 5.69 -15.15
N ARG A 75 8.63 6.82 -15.82
CA ARG A 75 9.42 6.85 -17.06
C ARG A 75 10.88 7.01 -16.69
N LEU A 76 11.72 6.07 -17.13
CA LEU A 76 13.15 6.11 -16.83
C LEU A 76 13.91 6.68 -18.03
N ASN A 77 14.73 7.70 -17.76
CA ASN A 77 15.48 8.40 -18.81
C ASN A 77 16.98 8.04 -18.81
N THR A 78 17.48 7.44 -17.71
CA THR A 78 18.91 7.22 -17.47
C THR A 78 19.26 5.76 -17.15
N LEU A 79 18.27 4.97 -16.72
CA LEU A 79 18.44 3.57 -16.33
C LEU A 79 17.40 2.70 -17.05
N GLU A 80 17.82 1.50 -17.44
CA GLU A 80 16.92 0.50 -18.01
C GLU A 80 15.95 -0.04 -16.95
N ALA A 81 14.67 -0.15 -17.30
CA ALA A 81 13.60 -0.52 -16.36
C ALA A 81 13.79 -1.89 -15.71
N ASP A 82 14.36 -2.87 -16.44
CA ASP A 82 14.72 -4.17 -15.88
C ASP A 82 15.77 -4.06 -14.75
N ARG A 83 16.77 -3.17 -14.92
CA ARG A 83 17.80 -2.95 -13.90
C ARG A 83 17.23 -2.17 -12.73
N ALA A 84 16.41 -1.17 -13.00
CA ALA A 84 15.72 -0.41 -11.95
C ALA A 84 14.86 -1.32 -11.06
N ALA A 85 14.10 -2.24 -11.65
CA ALA A 85 13.27 -3.20 -10.90
C ALA A 85 14.10 -4.05 -9.92
N ILE A 86 15.30 -4.49 -10.32
CA ILE A 86 16.21 -5.25 -9.45
C ILE A 86 16.74 -4.39 -8.30
N ILE A 87 17.16 -3.15 -8.61
CA ILE A 87 17.74 -2.22 -7.63
C ILE A 87 16.69 -1.76 -6.60
N LEU A 88 15.46 -1.52 -7.05
CA LEU A 88 14.36 -1.02 -6.20
C LEU A 88 13.66 -2.13 -5.40
N LYS A 89 13.92 -3.40 -5.70
CA LYS A 89 13.33 -4.55 -4.99
C LYS A 89 13.42 -4.50 -3.46
N PRO A 90 14.51 -4.00 -2.83
CA PRO A 90 14.59 -3.87 -1.38
C PRO A 90 13.74 -2.72 -0.80
N MET A 91 13.31 -1.77 -1.64
CA MET A 91 12.56 -0.57 -1.22
C MET A 91 11.05 -0.74 -1.34
N VAL A 92 10.60 -1.80 -2.00
CA VAL A 92 9.17 -2.12 -2.12
C VAL A 92 8.75 -3.13 -1.05
N SER A 93 7.46 -3.10 -0.68
CA SER A 93 6.88 -4.07 0.26
C SER A 93 6.92 -5.48 -0.32
N ALA A 94 6.87 -6.50 0.55
CA ALA A 94 6.78 -7.90 0.14
C ALA A 94 5.53 -8.21 -0.72
N THR A 95 4.47 -7.40 -0.59
CA THR A 95 3.21 -7.52 -1.33
C THR A 95 3.12 -6.57 -2.52
N ALA A 96 4.17 -5.81 -2.83
CA ALA A 96 4.16 -4.86 -3.93
C ALA A 96 4.13 -5.55 -5.30
N ILE A 97 3.49 -4.92 -6.27
CA ILE A 97 3.51 -5.34 -7.67
C ILE A 97 4.47 -4.43 -8.42
N VAL A 98 5.42 -5.03 -9.15
CA VAL A 98 6.41 -4.30 -9.97
C VAL A 98 6.37 -4.88 -11.37
N GLU A 99 5.98 -4.07 -12.35
CA GLU A 99 5.90 -4.45 -13.76
C GLU A 99 6.83 -3.59 -14.61
N VAL A 100 7.50 -4.22 -15.58
CA VAL A 100 8.44 -3.56 -16.49
C VAL A 100 7.85 -3.51 -17.89
N LEU A 101 7.73 -2.31 -18.45
CA LEU A 101 7.41 -2.09 -19.85
C LEU A 101 8.69 -1.76 -20.61
N LYS A 102 9.35 -2.80 -21.13
CA LYS A 102 10.66 -2.69 -21.78
C LYS A 102 10.65 -1.80 -23.02
N GLU A 103 9.62 -1.92 -23.84
CA GLU A 103 9.52 -1.20 -25.13
C GLU A 103 9.52 0.32 -24.98
N THR A 104 9.00 0.82 -23.86
CA THR A 104 8.87 2.26 -23.59
C THR A 104 9.75 2.71 -22.43
N ASN A 105 10.56 1.81 -21.86
CA ASN A 105 11.38 2.02 -20.66
C ASN A 105 10.61 2.62 -19.46
N HIS A 106 9.45 2.03 -19.16
CA HIS A 106 8.66 2.38 -17.97
C HIS A 106 8.71 1.28 -16.92
N LEU A 107 8.61 1.71 -15.67
CA LEU A 107 8.45 0.85 -14.50
C LEU A 107 7.12 1.21 -13.82
N ILE A 108 6.25 0.24 -13.64
CA ILE A 108 4.97 0.41 -12.94
C ILE A 108 5.13 -0.22 -11.56
N ILE A 109 4.84 0.54 -10.51
CA ILE A 109 4.91 0.07 -9.13
C ILE A 109 3.56 0.30 -8.46
N THR A 110 3.00 -0.76 -7.89
CA THR A 110 1.85 -0.72 -6.98
C THR A 110 2.30 -1.09 -5.58
N ASP A 111 2.28 -0.12 -4.66
CA ASP A 111 2.71 -0.30 -3.26
C ASP A 111 2.10 0.81 -2.37
N LEU A 112 2.45 0.81 -1.09
CA LEU A 112 2.13 1.86 -0.13
C LEU A 112 2.62 3.23 -0.64
N ALA A 113 1.79 4.25 -0.45
CA ALA A 113 2.09 5.63 -0.85
C ALA A 113 3.39 6.15 -0.23
N SER A 114 3.74 5.74 0.99
CA SER A 114 5.04 6.05 1.61
C SER A 114 6.21 5.52 0.79
N ASN A 115 6.20 4.25 0.41
CA ASN A 115 7.29 3.60 -0.31
C ASN A 115 7.42 4.17 -1.71
N VAL A 116 6.30 4.35 -2.42
CA VAL A 116 6.29 4.96 -3.76
C VAL A 116 6.81 6.40 -3.73
N ARG A 117 6.55 7.15 -2.64
CA ARG A 117 7.11 8.50 -2.44
C ARG A 117 8.62 8.47 -2.22
N GLU A 118 9.12 7.54 -1.40
CA GLU A 118 10.57 7.35 -1.20
C GLU A 118 11.28 6.99 -2.51
N ILE A 119 10.73 6.06 -3.27
CA ILE A 119 11.26 5.66 -4.59
C ILE A 119 11.24 6.84 -5.57
N SER A 120 10.22 7.70 -5.51
CA SER A 120 10.10 8.88 -6.38
C SER A 120 11.11 9.99 -6.07
N ALA A 121 11.73 9.97 -4.89
CA ALA A 121 12.68 11.00 -4.46
C ALA A 121 14.13 10.70 -4.91
N LEU A 122 14.38 9.53 -5.51
CA LEU A 122 15.67 9.12 -6.08
C LEU A 122 15.88 9.70 -7.49
#